data_AF-A0A849MZP2-F1
#
_entry.id   AF-A0A849MZP2-F1
#
_cell.length_a   1.000
_cell.length_b   1.000
_cell.length_c   1.000
_cell.angle_alpha   90.00
_cell.angle_beta   90.00
_cell.angle_gamma   90.00
#
_symmetry.space_group_name_H-M   'P 1'
#
loop_
_entity.id
_entity.type
_entity.pdbx_description
1 polymer ?
#
loop_
_entity_poly.entity_id
_entity_poly.type
_entity_poly.pdbx_seq_one_letter_code
_entity_poly.pdbx_strand_id
1 'polypeptide(L)'
;MARGVLVAVVGPSGAGKDTLLAGARAALAGHPRYRFVRRCISRPATAGGEEHEALGPEEFAARAAAGGFALTWQAHGLHYGIPADITGDLAAGRVVVANLSRTVLATAAARLPLRVLEVTAPAAVLAQRLAARGREDAADVAARLARAAPLPAGLAVTRVVNDGAPEAGIAAMLALLRSA
;
A
#
# COMPACT_ATOMS: atom_id res chain seq x y z
N MET A 1 22.27 6.61 -15.04
CA MET A 1 21.27 7.17 -14.10
C MET A 1 20.91 6.10 -13.09
N ALA A 2 20.68 6.45 -11.82
CA ALA A 2 20.26 5.47 -10.81
C ALA A 2 18.86 4.94 -11.14
N ARG A 3 18.65 3.63 -11.01
CA ARG A 3 17.34 2.99 -11.23
C ARG A 3 16.39 3.39 -10.09
N GLY A 4 15.15 3.69 -10.43
CA GLY A 4 14.11 4.04 -9.46
C GLY A 4 13.71 2.85 -8.59
N VAL A 5 12.90 3.13 -7.55
CA VAL A 5 12.50 2.13 -6.55
C VAL A 5 10.99 2.15 -6.31
N LEU A 6 10.39 0.97 -6.17
CA LEU A 6 9.04 0.80 -5.67
C LEU A 6 9.10 0.75 -4.14
N VAL A 7 8.52 1.76 -3.49
CA VAL A 7 8.24 1.75 -2.06
C VAL A 7 6.86 1.14 -1.84
N ALA A 8 6.85 -0.12 -1.41
CA ALA A 8 5.64 -0.85 -1.06
C ALA A 8 5.22 -0.50 0.38
N VAL A 9 4.13 0.24 0.50
CA VAL A 9 3.53 0.57 1.79
C VAL A 9 2.58 -0.56 2.19
N VAL A 10 2.88 -1.24 3.29
CA VAL A 10 2.11 -2.37 3.82
C VAL A 10 1.81 -2.19 5.29
N GLY A 11 0.91 -2.99 5.85
CA GLY A 11 0.55 -2.90 7.27
C GLY A 11 -0.85 -3.44 7.55
N PRO A 12 -1.18 -3.72 8.82
CA PRO A 12 -2.50 -4.22 9.19
C PRO A 12 -3.61 -3.18 8.94
N SER A 13 -4.86 -3.65 8.96
CA SER A 13 -6.01 -2.75 9.04
C SER A 13 -5.95 -1.94 10.34
N GLY A 14 -6.37 -0.68 10.33
CA GLY A 14 -6.29 0.20 11.51
C GLY A 14 -4.91 0.86 11.74
N ALA A 15 -3.87 0.48 10.99
CA ALA A 15 -2.54 1.10 11.12
C ALA A 15 -2.47 2.56 10.64
N GLY A 16 -3.49 3.06 9.94
CA GLY A 16 -3.53 4.44 9.42
C GLY A 16 -2.75 4.67 8.12
N LYS A 17 -2.47 3.60 7.35
CA LYS A 17 -1.77 3.68 6.05
C LYS A 17 -2.33 4.77 5.13
N ASP A 18 -3.66 4.79 4.95
CA ASP A 18 -4.31 5.68 3.99
C ASP A 18 -4.15 7.15 4.41
N THR A 19 -4.23 7.42 5.72
CA THR A 19 -3.96 8.75 6.30
C THR A 19 -2.53 9.19 6.03
N LEU A 20 -1.55 8.32 6.31
CA LEU A 20 -0.13 8.67 6.11
C LEU A 20 0.20 8.84 4.62
N LEU A 21 -0.33 7.96 3.75
CA LEU A 21 -0.18 8.05 2.30
C LEU A 21 -0.80 9.34 1.75
N ALA A 22 -1.98 9.72 2.21
CA ALA A 22 -2.63 10.97 1.81
C ALA A 22 -1.80 12.19 2.22
N GLY A 23 -1.30 12.23 3.46
CA GLY A 23 -0.44 13.30 3.95
C GLY A 23 0.89 13.38 3.21
N ALA A 24 1.55 12.25 2.97
CA ALA A 24 2.79 12.19 2.21
C ALA A 24 2.59 12.61 0.75
N ARG A 25 1.47 12.20 0.13
CA ARG A 25 1.09 12.61 -1.23
C ARG A 25 0.89 14.12 -1.32
N ALA A 26 0.20 14.72 -0.35
CA ALA A 26 0.00 16.16 -0.30
C ALA A 26 1.32 16.92 -0.13
N ALA A 27 2.19 16.47 0.79
CA ALA A 27 3.47 17.12 1.08
C ALA A 27 4.50 17.00 -0.06
N LEU A 28 4.38 15.98 -0.93
CA LEU A 28 5.25 15.77 -2.09
C LEU A 28 4.58 16.13 -3.43
N ALA A 29 3.40 16.77 -3.38
CA ALA A 29 2.67 17.18 -4.57
C ALA A 29 3.54 18.08 -5.47
N GLY A 30 3.52 17.81 -6.77
CA GLY A 30 4.31 18.56 -7.76
C GLY A 30 5.80 18.20 -7.83
N HIS A 31 6.33 17.40 -6.91
CA HIS A 31 7.74 17.00 -6.98
C HIS A 31 7.93 15.84 -7.98
N PRO A 32 8.69 16.03 -9.09
CA PRO A 32 8.74 15.07 -10.19
C PRO A 32 9.40 13.72 -9.84
N ARG A 33 10.18 13.66 -8.75
CA ARG A 33 10.84 12.43 -8.28
C ARG A 33 9.84 11.39 -7.78
N TYR A 34 8.66 11.80 -7.29
CA TYR A 34 7.73 10.88 -6.63
C TYR A 34 6.52 10.59 -7.50
N ARG A 35 6.06 9.34 -7.47
CA ARG A 35 4.81 8.89 -8.10
C ARG A 35 4.01 8.11 -7.07
N PHE A 36 2.89 8.68 -6.62
CA PHE A 36 1.91 7.93 -5.82
C PHE A 36 0.96 7.20 -6.77
N VAL A 37 0.94 5.88 -6.67
CA VAL A 37 0.19 5.02 -7.60
C VAL A 37 -1.27 4.93 -7.18
N ARG A 38 -2.17 5.21 -8.13
CA ARG A 38 -3.59 4.87 -8.00
C ARG A 38 -3.77 3.39 -8.36
N ARG A 39 -4.28 2.59 -7.42
CA ARG A 39 -4.53 1.16 -7.66
C ARG A 39 -5.73 0.96 -8.57
N CYS A 40 -5.72 -0.11 -9.35
CA CYS A 40 -6.92 -0.63 -9.99
C CYS A 40 -7.53 -1.71 -9.09
N ILE A 41 -8.83 -1.64 -8.81
CA ILE A 41 -9.51 -2.57 -7.91
C ILE A 41 -10.83 -3.00 -8.52
N SER A 42 -11.16 -4.29 -8.43
CA SER A 42 -12.45 -4.81 -8.88
C SER A 42 -13.61 -4.47 -7.92
N ARG A 43 -13.70 -3.20 -7.53
CA ARG A 43 -14.64 -2.67 -6.54
C ARG A 43 -15.24 -1.36 -7.07
N PRO A 44 -16.55 -1.13 -6.92
CA PRO A 44 -17.15 0.14 -7.32
C PRO A 44 -16.53 1.33 -6.58
N ALA A 45 -16.29 2.43 -7.31
CA ALA A 45 -15.75 3.66 -6.71
C ALA A 45 -16.67 4.22 -5.62
N THR A 46 -17.98 3.98 -5.71
CA THR A 46 -19.01 4.40 -4.76
C THR A 46 -18.99 3.63 -3.43
N ALA A 47 -18.24 2.54 -3.33
CA ALA A 47 -18.13 1.74 -2.10
C ALA A 47 -17.28 2.39 -0.99
N GLY A 48 -16.82 3.63 -1.18
CA GLY A 48 -16.01 4.40 -0.23
C GLY A 48 -14.58 3.86 -0.05
N GLY A 49 -13.85 4.36 0.94
CA GLY A 49 -12.46 3.95 1.20
C GLY A 49 -11.43 4.76 0.40
N GLU A 50 -10.33 4.12 0.00
CA GLU A 50 -9.25 4.82 -0.70
C GLU A 50 -9.62 5.23 -2.13
N GLU A 51 -8.92 6.24 -2.64
CA GLU A 51 -8.96 6.62 -4.05
C GLU A 51 -8.33 5.51 -4.91
N HIS A 52 -9.11 4.96 -5.85
CA HIS A 52 -8.70 3.88 -6.74
C HIS A 52 -9.39 4.01 -8.09
N GLU A 53 -8.85 3.33 -9.09
CA GLU A 53 -9.54 3.07 -10.36
C GLU A 53 -10.44 1.85 -10.18
N ALA A 54 -11.74 2.09 -10.25
CA ALA A 54 -12.73 1.02 -10.23
C ALA A 54 -12.77 0.34 -11.60
N LEU A 55 -12.60 -0.97 -11.62
CA LEU A 55 -12.77 -1.81 -12.82
C LEU A 55 -13.82 -2.89 -12.53
N GLY A 56 -14.60 -3.28 -13.55
CA GLY A 56 -15.37 -4.52 -13.48
C GLY A 56 -14.42 -5.73 -13.38
N PRO A 57 -14.85 -6.88 -12.80
CA PRO A 57 -14.04 -8.09 -12.78
C PRO A 57 -13.58 -8.54 -14.17
N GLU A 58 -14.44 -8.43 -15.18
CA GLU A 58 -14.12 -8.78 -16.58
C GLU A 58 -13.10 -7.82 -17.20
N GLU A 59 -13.26 -6.51 -17.00
CA GLU A 59 -12.31 -5.50 -17.46
C GLU A 59 -10.94 -5.67 -16.80
N PHE A 60 -10.93 -5.97 -15.49
CA PHE A 60 -9.70 -6.26 -14.76
C PHE A 60 -8.99 -7.48 -15.36
N ALA A 61 -9.72 -8.56 -15.61
CA ALA A 61 -9.18 -9.79 -16.19
C ALA A 61 -8.63 -9.56 -17.60
N ALA A 62 -9.39 -8.85 -18.45
CA ALA A 62 -8.96 -8.51 -19.80
C ALA A 62 -7.67 -7.66 -19.80
N ARG A 63 -7.60 -6.65 -18.93
CA ARG A 63 -6.40 -5.82 -18.79
C ARG A 63 -5.20 -6.60 -18.24
N ALA A 64 -5.43 -7.52 -17.31
CA ALA A 64 -4.37 -8.39 -16.79
C ALA A 64 -3.83 -9.31 -17.90
N ALA A 65 -4.71 -9.91 -18.71
CA ALA A 65 -4.32 -10.75 -19.84
C ALA A 65 -3.54 -9.98 -20.91
N ALA A 66 -3.85 -8.69 -21.10
CA ALA A 66 -3.13 -7.80 -22.00
C ALA A 66 -1.81 -7.24 -21.42
N GLY A 67 -1.38 -7.67 -20.23
CA GLY A 67 -0.15 -7.18 -19.60
C GLY A 67 -0.25 -5.77 -19.01
N GLY A 68 -1.46 -5.26 -18.79
CA GLY A 68 -1.71 -3.88 -18.32
C GLY A 68 -1.35 -3.62 -16.85
N PHE A 69 -0.82 -4.62 -16.13
CA PHE A 69 -0.43 -4.51 -14.73
C PHE A 69 1.01 -4.99 -14.50
N ALA A 70 1.77 -4.23 -13.72
CA ALA A 70 3.08 -4.66 -13.21
C ALA A 70 2.93 -5.72 -12.10
N LEU A 71 1.90 -5.55 -11.26
CA LEU A 71 1.58 -6.46 -10.15
C LEU A 71 0.06 -6.66 -10.08
N THR A 72 -0.35 -7.89 -9.78
CA THR A 72 -1.74 -8.22 -9.45
C THR A 72 -1.79 -9.14 -8.23
N TRP A 73 -2.86 -9.04 -7.45
CA TRP A 73 -3.16 -9.98 -6.37
C TRP A 73 -4.66 -9.98 -6.07
N GLN A 74 -5.11 -10.98 -5.30
CA GLN A 74 -6.47 -11.05 -4.79
C GLN A 74 -6.46 -10.90 -3.26
N ALA A 75 -7.48 -10.22 -2.73
CA ALA A 75 -7.75 -10.16 -1.30
C ALA A 75 -9.24 -9.85 -1.06
N HIS A 76 -9.83 -10.45 -0.03
CA HIS A 76 -11.23 -10.18 0.35
C HIS A 76 -12.25 -10.32 -0.81
N GLY A 77 -12.04 -11.29 -1.72
CA GLY A 77 -12.89 -11.50 -2.89
C GLY A 77 -12.75 -10.46 -4.00
N LEU A 78 -11.76 -9.55 -3.90
CA LEU A 78 -11.48 -8.50 -4.87
C LEU A 78 -10.13 -8.71 -5.54
N HIS A 79 -10.01 -8.20 -6.76
CA HIS A 79 -8.77 -8.11 -7.51
C HIS A 79 -8.15 -6.74 -7.35
N TYR A 80 -6.83 -6.70 -7.23
CA TYR A 80 -6.04 -5.50 -7.09
C TYR A 80 -4.91 -5.51 -8.11
N GLY A 81 -4.64 -4.36 -8.70
CA GLY A 81 -3.65 -4.17 -9.75
C GLY A 81 -2.84 -2.89 -9.56
N ILE A 82 -1.53 -2.99 -9.80
CA ILE A 82 -0.65 -1.85 -10.02
C ILE A 82 -0.42 -1.72 -11.53
N PRO A 83 -0.79 -0.58 -12.14
CA PRO A 83 -0.64 -0.38 -13.59
C PRO A 83 0.79 -0.62 -14.08
N ALA A 84 0.94 -1.10 -15.32
CA ALA A 84 2.26 -1.42 -15.90
C ALA A 84 3.14 -0.18 -16.15
N ASP A 85 2.54 1.01 -16.25
CA ASP A 85 3.22 2.28 -16.53
C ASP A 85 4.28 2.65 -15.46
N ILE A 86 4.16 2.12 -14.24
CA ILE A 86 5.15 2.32 -13.17
C ILE A 86 6.56 1.87 -13.58
N THR A 87 6.67 0.95 -14.54
CA THR A 87 7.98 0.49 -15.05
C THR A 87 8.73 1.61 -15.74
N GLY A 88 8.02 2.52 -16.44
CA GLY A 88 8.60 3.74 -17.01
C GLY A 88 9.06 4.72 -15.93
N ASP A 89 8.27 4.91 -14.87
CA ASP A 89 8.67 5.74 -13.72
C ASP A 89 9.94 5.21 -13.04
N LEU A 90 10.01 3.88 -12.84
CA LEU A 90 11.19 3.24 -12.26
C LEU A 90 12.41 3.35 -13.18
N ALA A 91 12.24 3.19 -14.49
CA ALA A 91 13.32 3.38 -15.47
C ALA A 91 13.85 4.84 -15.45
N ALA A 92 12.97 5.81 -15.22
CA ALA A 92 13.31 7.22 -15.09
C ALA A 92 13.93 7.62 -13.72
N GLY A 93 14.20 6.66 -12.84
CA GLY A 93 14.82 6.94 -11.54
C GLY A 93 13.86 7.47 -10.47
N ARG A 94 12.54 7.36 -10.68
CA ARG A 94 11.54 7.88 -9.74
C ARG A 94 11.32 6.93 -8.55
N VAL A 95 10.86 7.52 -7.46
CA VAL A 95 10.35 6.80 -6.28
C VAL A 95 8.86 6.57 -6.48
N VAL A 96 8.49 5.33 -6.77
CA VAL A 96 7.10 4.90 -6.96
C VAL A 96 6.55 4.42 -5.63
N VAL A 97 5.47 5.02 -5.14
CA VAL A 97 4.88 4.71 -3.83
C VAL A 97 3.53 4.03 -4.06
N ALA A 98 3.35 2.82 -3.54
CA ALA A 98 2.12 2.04 -3.73
C ALA A 98 1.65 1.38 -2.43
N ASN A 99 0.34 1.44 -2.16
CA ASN A 99 -0.31 0.70 -1.08
C ASN A 99 -0.43 -0.78 -1.50
N LEU A 100 0.32 -1.71 -0.90
CA LEU A 100 0.33 -3.12 -1.29
C LEU A 100 -0.19 -4.05 -0.19
N SER A 101 -0.46 -5.29 -0.56
CA SER A 101 -0.63 -6.40 0.37
C SER A 101 0.71 -7.07 0.65
N ARG A 102 0.89 -7.61 1.88
CA ARG A 102 2.05 -8.46 2.19
C ARG A 102 2.13 -9.68 1.27
N THR A 103 0.98 -10.17 0.78
CA THR A 103 0.88 -11.35 -0.11
C THR A 103 1.51 -11.15 -1.49
N VAL A 104 1.65 -9.90 -1.96
CA VAL A 104 2.25 -9.61 -3.29
C VAL A 104 3.72 -9.23 -3.20
N LEU A 105 4.28 -9.08 -1.99
CA LEU A 105 5.65 -8.58 -1.80
C LEU A 105 6.73 -9.49 -2.40
N ALA A 106 6.58 -10.82 -2.29
CA ALA A 106 7.54 -11.76 -2.88
C ALA A 106 7.57 -11.62 -4.41
N THR A 107 6.40 -11.57 -5.05
CA THR A 107 6.26 -11.33 -6.49
C THR A 107 6.82 -9.96 -6.89
N ALA A 108 6.58 -8.92 -6.09
CA ALA A 108 7.12 -7.59 -6.34
C ALA A 108 8.64 -7.57 -6.27
N ALA A 109 9.23 -8.18 -5.24
CA ALA A 109 10.68 -8.24 -5.05
C ALA A 109 11.40 -9.01 -6.16
N ALA A 110 10.76 -10.05 -6.71
CA ALA A 110 11.30 -10.82 -7.83
C ALA A 110 11.30 -10.05 -9.16
N ARG A 111 10.47 -9.00 -9.30
CA ARG A 111 10.23 -8.31 -10.58
C ARG A 111 10.74 -6.87 -10.61
N LEU A 112 10.77 -6.20 -9.46
CA LEU A 112 10.97 -4.76 -9.36
C LEU A 112 11.98 -4.44 -8.24
N PRO A 113 12.78 -3.37 -8.38
CA PRO A 113 13.55 -2.84 -7.26
C PRO A 113 12.58 -2.41 -6.16
N LEU A 114 12.63 -3.08 -5.01
CA LEU A 114 11.62 -2.96 -3.95
C LEU A 114 12.24 -2.51 -2.64
N ARG A 115 11.58 -1.55 -1.98
CA ARG A 115 11.75 -1.24 -0.55
C ARG A 115 10.41 -1.38 0.15
N VAL A 116 10.38 -2.06 1.28
CA VAL A 116 9.13 -2.23 2.04
C VAL A 116 9.06 -1.18 3.15
N LEU A 117 7.94 -0.47 3.22
CA LEU A 117 7.61 0.43 4.31
C LEU A 117 6.38 -0.13 5.04
N GLU A 118 6.60 -0.69 6.21
CA GLU A 118 5.53 -1.19 7.06
C GLU A 118 5.01 -0.07 7.98
N VAL A 119 3.74 0.30 7.82
CA VAL A 119 3.03 1.12 8.79
C VAL A 119 2.34 0.20 9.78
N THR A 120 2.61 0.35 11.07
CA THR A 120 2.00 -0.46 12.13
C THR A 120 1.64 0.39 13.35
N ALA A 121 1.00 -0.19 14.34
CA ALA A 121 0.79 0.39 15.66
C ALA A 121 0.72 -0.75 16.69
N PRO A 122 0.84 -0.48 18.00
CA PRO A 122 0.62 -1.49 19.04
C PRO A 122 -0.72 -2.20 18.86
N ALA A 123 -0.79 -3.49 19.16
CA ALA A 123 -1.99 -4.31 18.95
C ALA A 123 -3.23 -3.72 19.63
N ALA A 124 -3.07 -3.17 20.85
CA ALA A 124 -4.14 -2.49 21.57
C ALA A 124 -4.68 -1.25 20.81
N VAL A 125 -3.80 -0.45 20.20
CA VAL A 125 -4.17 0.72 19.39
C VAL A 125 -4.90 0.28 18.12
N LEU A 126 -4.41 -0.75 17.44
CA LEU A 126 -5.08 -1.30 16.25
C LEU A 126 -6.47 -1.81 16.59
N ALA A 127 -6.61 -2.54 17.71
CA ALA A 127 -7.89 -3.07 18.17
C ALA A 127 -8.89 -1.95 18.50
N GLN A 128 -8.46 -0.94 19.25
CA GLN A 128 -9.27 0.25 19.56
C GLN A 128 -9.76 0.96 18.29
N ARG A 129 -8.87 1.17 17.31
CA ARG A 129 -9.22 1.82 16.03
C ARG A 129 -10.17 0.99 15.18
N LEU A 130 -10.09 -0.34 15.24
CA LEU A 130 -11.01 -1.23 14.54
C LEU A 130 -12.38 -1.24 15.23
N ALA A 131 -12.41 -1.36 16.56
CA ALA A 131 -13.64 -1.31 17.36
C ALA A 131 -14.41 0.01 17.17
N ALA A 132 -13.70 1.15 17.12
CA ALA A 132 -14.30 2.46 16.90
C ALA A 132 -15.04 2.60 15.55
N ARG A 133 -14.83 1.70 14.59
CA ARG A 133 -15.56 1.69 13.30
C ARG A 133 -16.96 1.09 13.44
N GLY A 134 -17.27 0.41 14.54
CA GLY A 134 -18.61 -0.10 14.87
C GLY A 134 -19.10 -1.25 13.97
N ARG A 135 -18.20 -1.99 13.30
CA ARG A 135 -18.56 -3.03 12.31
C ARG A 135 -18.23 -4.46 12.75
N GLU A 136 -17.48 -4.63 13.82
CA GLU A 136 -16.88 -5.89 14.26
C GLU A 136 -16.89 -5.95 15.80
N ASP A 137 -17.09 -7.14 16.38
CA ASP A 137 -16.92 -7.34 17.82
C ASP A 137 -15.43 -7.54 18.19
N ALA A 138 -15.13 -7.60 19.49
CA ALA A 138 -13.76 -7.72 19.97
C ALA A 138 -13.05 -9.02 19.53
N ALA A 139 -13.78 -10.13 19.38
CA ALA A 139 -13.24 -11.41 18.96
C ALA A 139 -12.89 -11.39 17.46
N ASP A 140 -13.75 -10.79 16.64
CA ASP A 140 -13.52 -10.58 15.20
C ASP A 140 -12.31 -9.67 14.95
N VAL A 141 -12.18 -8.60 15.74
CA VAL A 141 -11.02 -7.69 15.68
C VAL A 141 -9.73 -8.43 16.03
N ALA A 142 -9.71 -9.22 17.10
CA ALA A 142 -8.53 -9.98 17.50
C ALA A 142 -8.15 -11.03 16.44
N ALA A 143 -9.14 -11.80 15.94
CA ALA A 143 -8.93 -12.77 14.88
C ALA A 143 -8.43 -12.12 13.59
N ARG A 144 -8.89 -10.91 13.27
CA ARG A 144 -8.42 -10.14 12.11
C ARG A 144 -6.97 -9.69 12.27
N LEU A 145 -6.57 -9.25 13.46
CA LEU A 145 -5.17 -8.88 13.73
C LEU A 145 -4.24 -10.10 13.66
N ALA A 146 -4.68 -11.26 14.15
CA ALA A 146 -3.93 -12.51 14.09
C ALA A 146 -3.76 -13.08 12.66
N ARG A 147 -4.73 -12.84 11.77
CA ARG A 147 -4.71 -13.31 10.36
C ARG A 147 -3.79 -12.53 9.43
N ALA A 148 -3.06 -11.52 9.91
CA ALA A 148 -2.16 -10.75 9.06
C ALA A 148 -1.03 -11.64 8.52
N ALA A 149 -0.97 -11.79 7.19
CA ALA A 149 0.10 -12.55 6.53
C ALA A 149 1.48 -12.06 7.00
N PRO A 150 2.45 -12.94 7.26
CA PRO A 150 3.79 -12.51 7.65
C PRO A 150 4.46 -11.73 6.51
N LEU A 151 5.43 -10.89 6.86
CA LEU A 151 6.32 -10.29 5.85
C LEU A 151 7.24 -11.39 5.30
N PRO A 152 7.47 -11.46 3.97
CA PRO A 152 8.45 -12.39 3.43
C PRO A 152 9.85 -12.16 4.00
N ALA A 153 10.57 -13.25 4.29
CA ALA A 153 11.95 -13.18 4.77
C ALA A 153 12.88 -12.57 3.70
N GLY A 154 13.97 -11.94 4.15
CA GLY A 154 15.00 -11.40 3.26
C GLY A 154 14.67 -10.05 2.60
N LEU A 155 13.49 -9.48 2.85
CA LEU A 155 13.16 -8.13 2.38
C LEU A 155 13.70 -7.05 3.31
N ALA A 156 14.25 -5.98 2.74
CA ALA A 156 14.60 -4.78 3.47
C ALA A 156 13.31 -4.03 3.86
N VAL A 157 12.94 -4.13 5.14
CA VAL A 157 11.73 -3.51 5.71
C VAL A 157 12.12 -2.36 6.62
N THR A 158 11.55 -1.19 6.35
CA THR A 158 11.55 -0.06 7.29
C THR A 158 10.16 0.10 7.88
N ARG A 159 10.07 0.59 9.13
CA ARG A 159 8.80 0.62 9.87
C ARG A 159 8.47 2.03 10.34
N VAL A 160 7.20 2.40 10.20
CA VAL A 160 6.58 3.56 10.84
C VAL A 160 5.61 3.04 11.89
N VAL A 161 5.85 3.37 13.17
CA VAL A 161 4.90 3.10 14.25
C VAL A 161 3.98 4.32 14.36
N ASN A 162 2.70 4.13 14.05
CA ASN A 162 1.69 5.17 13.95
C ASN A 162 0.73 5.10 15.15
N ASP A 163 1.28 5.34 16.33
CA ASP A 163 0.60 5.36 17.64
C ASP A 163 0.40 6.77 18.21
N GLY A 164 1.01 7.79 17.62
CA GLY A 164 0.84 9.20 17.97
C GLY A 164 -0.07 9.99 17.01
N ALA A 165 0.16 11.30 16.95
CA ALA A 165 -0.52 12.20 16.05
C ALA A 165 -0.21 11.87 14.57
N PRO A 166 -1.18 11.98 13.65
CA PRO A 166 -0.98 11.68 12.22
C PRO A 166 0.22 12.40 11.59
N GLU A 167 0.49 13.63 12.01
CA GLU A 167 1.57 14.49 11.50
C GLU A 167 2.94 13.86 11.75
N ALA A 168 3.14 13.23 12.91
CA ALA A 168 4.39 12.53 13.24
C ALA A 168 4.59 11.30 12.34
N GLY A 169 3.52 10.54 12.10
CA GLY A 169 3.56 9.41 11.16
C GLY A 169 3.84 9.84 9.72
N ILE A 170 3.26 10.98 9.28
CA ILE A 170 3.48 11.55 7.96
C ILE A 170 4.95 12.00 7.84
N ALA A 171 5.48 12.70 8.84
CA ALA A 171 6.88 13.13 8.85
C ALA A 171 7.85 11.94 8.78
N ALA A 172 7.60 10.88 9.54
CA ALA A 172 8.39 9.65 9.50
C ALA A 172 8.34 8.96 8.12
N MET A 173 7.15 8.87 7.52
CA MET A 173 7.00 8.34 6.16
C MET A 173 7.76 9.19 5.13
N LEU A 174 7.67 10.52 5.22
CA LEU A 174 8.38 11.43 4.32
C LEU A 174 9.90 11.30 4.43
N ALA A 175 10.45 11.15 5.64
CA ALA A 175 11.88 10.92 5.83
C ALA A 175 12.34 9.63 5.12
N LEU A 176 11.57 8.54 5.27
CA LEU A 176 11.85 7.28 4.61
C LEU A 176 11.77 7.39 3.08
N LEU A 177 10.75 8.06 2.55
CA LEU A 177 10.58 8.28 1.10
C LEU A 177 11.71 9.12 0.51
N ARG A 178 12.20 10.15 1.22
CA ARG A 178 13.31 11.00 0.77
C ARG A 178 14.65 10.24 0.74
N SER A 179 14.80 9.26 1.62
CA SER A 179 15.97 8.36 1.69
C SER A 179 15.93 7.20 0.69
N ALA A 180 14.88 7.10 -0.13
CA ALA A 180 14.65 5.98 -1.04
C ALA A 180 15.37 6.14 -2.38
#